data_AF-A0AAV9HHF7-F1
#
_entry.id   AF-A0AAV9HHF7-F1
#
_cell.length_a   1.000
_cell.length_b   1.000
_cell.length_c   1.000
_cell.angle_alpha   90.00
_cell.angle_beta   90.00
_cell.angle_gamma   90.00
#
_symmetry.space_group_name_H-M   'P 1'
#
loop_
_entity.id
_entity.type
_entity.pdbx_description
1 polymer ?
#
loop_
_entity_poly.entity_id
_entity_poly.type
_entity_poly.pdbx_seq_one_letter_code
_entity_poly.pdbx_strand_id
1 'polypeptide(L)'
;ACAKCQKRKTKCDGHRPQCGACAKRNDTRCEYPVREGAMSRYSDLKETFGCLERENHDLKELLSYIRHRTEREAMEVWRRLRTAEDPLQVLQYFRDADTLLLIPSSSSPANGNQKMHELELDAQARSDIKVRSRPWTIIAGDGLVSCLISSFFKWDSSILLPFIDKDLFLRDMRAGSGRYCSPFLVNSICALRSLMSDIPRGFNRAANIDLCSMFLSEAKKQLDLEAGKVSYTSVQGLFILFVLSCCDGTNRAGSIYRMAAFDMLAKLKLEKTFARLRDSVPEEAEHKRAISKLLWGLYVLECLLSHAFLKPTTLSEPKIPRMIYEGRSDSPNLDVRGLPFSSGSPEPPLVPGATEKAYSIAILYQTIMRYNTHPSLTIGGRADMDKRRDFFSQLGQLQDSLPNRLRYRHNLAPDTLFLNSLINMAAYNIVRPLHPSATIREGYTAQAVILDLCAIDVEILE
;
A
#
# COMPACT_ATOMS: atom_id res chain seq x y z
N ALA A 1 21.42 -20.02 22.63
CA ALA A 1 22.10 -20.53 23.85
C ALA A 1 21.09 -20.63 25.00
N CYS A 2 21.15 -21.68 25.82
CA CYS A 2 20.28 -21.80 26.99
C CYS A 2 20.61 -20.75 28.07
N ALA A 3 19.68 -20.50 29.01
CA ALA A 3 19.80 -19.46 30.03
C ALA A 3 21.04 -19.62 30.91
N LYS A 4 21.43 -20.85 31.25
CA LYS A 4 22.64 -21.13 32.04
C LYS A 4 23.93 -20.80 31.27
N CYS A 5 24.01 -21.19 30.00
CA CYS A 5 25.16 -20.85 29.16
C CYS A 5 25.26 -19.34 28.88
N GLN A 6 24.13 -18.63 28.76
CA GLN A 6 24.09 -17.17 28.66
C GLN A 6 24.63 -16.51 29.93
N LYS A 7 24.11 -16.89 31.11
CA LYS A 7 24.55 -16.31 32.40
C LYS A 7 26.04 -16.52 32.65
N ARG A 8 26.58 -17.65 32.18
CA ARG A 8 28.00 -18.02 32.35
C ARG A 8 28.91 -17.54 31.21
N LYS A 9 28.37 -16.90 30.17
CA LYS A 9 29.11 -16.50 28.95
C LYS A 9 29.92 -17.64 28.31
N THR A 10 29.37 -18.85 28.32
CA THR A 10 30.00 -20.06 27.73
C THR A 10 29.30 -20.49 26.44
N LYS A 11 30.04 -21.07 25.49
CA LYS A 11 29.49 -21.59 24.23
C LYS A 11 28.44 -22.68 24.50
N CYS A 12 27.28 -22.55 23.87
CA CYS A 12 26.17 -23.49 23.95
C CYS A 12 26.00 -24.16 22.58
N ASP A 13 25.97 -25.48 22.56
CA ASP A 13 25.83 -26.30 21.35
C ASP A 13 24.37 -26.43 20.87
N GLY A 14 23.39 -25.94 21.65
CA GLY A 14 22.01 -25.82 21.21
C GLY A 14 21.20 -27.11 21.24
N HIS A 15 21.77 -28.23 21.71
CA HIS A 15 21.06 -29.51 21.81
C HIS A 15 19.91 -29.42 22.84
N ARG A 16 18.76 -30.04 22.52
CA ARG A 16 17.56 -30.11 23.36
C ARG A 16 17.24 -31.59 23.64
N PRO A 17 16.75 -31.95 24.84
CA PRO A 17 16.32 -31.09 25.95
C PRO A 17 17.47 -30.54 26.81
N GLN A 18 18.69 -31.04 26.69
CA GLN A 18 19.86 -30.57 27.45
C GLN A 18 21.06 -30.34 26.53
N CYS A 19 21.70 -29.17 26.66
CA CYS A 19 22.90 -28.82 25.90
C CYS A 19 24.14 -29.54 26.47
N GLY A 20 25.14 -29.86 25.66
CA GLY A 20 26.32 -30.63 26.07
C GLY A 20 27.16 -29.91 27.13
N ALA A 21 27.15 -28.58 27.14
CA ALA A 21 27.79 -27.78 28.20
C ALA A 21 27.08 -27.90 29.57
N CYS A 22 25.76 -28.09 29.57
CA CYS A 22 24.97 -28.34 30.78
C CYS A 22 25.04 -29.81 31.20
N ALA A 23 25.05 -30.75 30.25
CA ALA A 23 25.18 -32.19 30.52
C ALA A 23 26.52 -32.53 31.20
N LYS A 24 27.64 -31.98 30.70
CA LYS A 24 28.98 -32.18 31.29
C LYS A 24 29.12 -31.65 32.73
N ARG A 25 28.22 -30.78 33.16
CA ARG A 25 28.27 -30.12 34.48
C ARG A 25 27.17 -30.60 35.43
N ASN A 26 26.43 -31.66 35.06
CA ASN A 26 25.28 -32.13 35.82
C ASN A 26 24.26 -31.02 36.16
N ASP A 27 24.04 -30.09 35.24
CA ASP A 27 23.03 -29.05 35.44
C ASP A 27 21.62 -29.66 35.32
N THR A 28 20.90 -29.72 36.45
CA THR A 28 19.54 -30.29 36.57
C THR A 28 18.45 -29.57 35.78
N ARG A 29 18.70 -28.36 35.28
CA ARG A 29 17.70 -27.54 34.57
C ARG A 29 18.36 -26.73 33.44
N CYS A 30 18.22 -27.22 32.20
CA CYS A 30 18.76 -26.59 30.99
C CYS A 30 17.62 -25.95 30.20
N GLU A 31 17.32 -24.68 30.48
CA GLU A 31 16.16 -24.02 29.88
C GLU A 31 16.57 -23.08 28.76
N TYR A 32 15.86 -23.20 27.64
CA TYR A 32 15.93 -22.26 26.55
C TYR A 32 14.80 -21.25 26.71
N PRO A 33 15.11 -19.95 26.65
CA PRO A 33 14.11 -18.91 26.88
C PRO A 33 13.28 -18.59 25.62
N VAL A 34 13.26 -19.51 24.67
CA VAL A 34 12.61 -19.41 23.37
C VAL A 34 12.02 -20.78 23.06
N ARG A 35 10.76 -20.81 22.61
CA ARG A 35 10.08 -22.02 22.15
C ARG A 35 10.85 -22.69 21.02
N GLU A 36 10.67 -23.99 20.90
CA GLU A 36 11.34 -24.80 19.88
C GLU A 36 10.86 -24.36 18.49
N GLY A 37 11.78 -24.00 17.59
CA GLY A 37 11.47 -23.44 16.27
C GLY A 37 11.40 -21.90 16.18
N ALA A 38 11.38 -21.16 17.30
CA ALA A 38 11.35 -19.70 17.22
C ALA A 38 12.74 -19.08 16.94
N MET A 39 12.77 -18.15 15.99
CA MET A 39 13.99 -17.52 15.46
C MET A 39 14.71 -16.60 16.46
N SER A 40 13.98 -16.04 17.43
CA SER A 40 14.51 -15.11 18.44
C SER A 40 13.56 -15.00 19.64
N ARG A 41 14.09 -14.66 20.82
CA ARG A 41 13.31 -14.27 22.01
C ARG A 41 12.27 -13.20 21.70
N TYR A 42 12.64 -12.21 20.89
CA TYR A 42 11.72 -11.13 20.52
C TYR A 42 10.62 -11.61 19.56
N SER A 43 10.93 -12.53 18.64
CA SER A 43 9.94 -13.13 17.73
C SER A 43 8.93 -13.96 18.51
N ASP A 44 9.42 -14.82 19.40
CA ASP A 44 8.57 -15.67 20.23
C ASP A 44 7.69 -14.84 21.18
N LEU A 45 8.26 -13.80 21.80
CA LEU A 45 7.50 -12.90 22.66
C LEU A 45 6.43 -12.12 21.87
N LYS A 46 6.76 -11.67 20.65
CA LYS A 46 5.83 -10.98 19.77
C LYS A 46 4.71 -11.91 19.28
N GLU A 47 5.02 -13.17 18.97
CA GLU A 47 4.03 -14.18 18.62
C GLU A 47 3.13 -14.52 19.82
N THR A 48 3.68 -14.73 21.02
CA THR A 48 2.86 -14.90 22.23
C THR A 48 1.96 -13.69 22.46
N PHE A 49 2.50 -12.49 22.32
CA PHE A 49 1.75 -11.25 22.53
C PHE A 49 0.62 -11.12 21.51
N GLY A 50 0.88 -11.38 20.23
CA GLY A 50 -0.15 -11.38 19.20
C GLY A 50 -1.19 -12.50 19.34
N CYS A 51 -0.86 -13.65 19.95
CA CYS A 51 -1.84 -14.66 20.34
C CYS A 51 -2.72 -14.16 21.49
N LEU A 52 -2.11 -13.62 22.55
CA LEU A 52 -2.82 -13.11 23.72
C LEU A 52 -3.69 -11.90 23.39
N GLU A 53 -3.26 -11.01 22.50
CA GLU A 53 -4.07 -9.88 22.03
C GLU A 53 -5.30 -10.34 21.26
N ARG A 54 -5.15 -11.34 20.38
CA ARG A 54 -6.28 -11.94 19.64
C ARG A 54 -7.27 -12.61 20.58
N GLU A 55 -6.77 -13.42 21.51
CA GLU A 55 -7.59 -14.06 22.53
C GLU A 55 -8.31 -13.02 23.41
N ASN A 56 -7.62 -11.95 23.83
CA ASN A 56 -8.23 -10.87 24.60
C ASN A 56 -9.32 -10.13 23.80
N HIS A 57 -9.09 -9.92 22.51
CA HIS A 57 -10.07 -9.34 21.60
C HIS A 57 -11.31 -10.25 21.48
N ASP A 58 -11.11 -11.54 21.23
CA ASP A 58 -12.18 -12.52 21.08
C ASP A 58 -13.00 -12.65 22.38
N LEU A 59 -12.37 -12.65 23.55
CA LEU A 59 -13.06 -12.66 24.84
C LEU A 59 -13.88 -11.38 25.08
N LYS A 60 -13.35 -10.21 24.67
CA LYS A 60 -14.10 -8.94 24.72
C LYS A 60 -15.29 -8.95 23.78
N GLU A 61 -15.15 -9.54 22.60
CA GLU A 61 -16.24 -9.70 21.64
C GLU A 61 -17.32 -10.61 22.22
N LEU A 62 -16.96 -11.76 22.81
CA LEU A 62 -17.90 -12.66 23.46
C LEU A 62 -18.70 -11.96 24.58
N LEU A 63 -18.03 -11.15 25.41
CA LEU A 63 -18.70 -10.31 26.42
C LEU A 63 -19.65 -9.29 25.78
N SER A 64 -19.28 -8.73 24.63
CA SER A 64 -20.13 -7.81 23.89
C SER A 64 -21.41 -8.49 23.38
N TYR A 65 -21.36 -9.78 23.01
CA TYR A 65 -22.54 -10.55 22.59
C TYR A 65 -23.54 -10.71 23.73
N ILE A 66 -23.05 -10.97 24.95
CA ILE A 66 -23.90 -11.05 26.14
C ILE A 66 -24.52 -9.68 26.46
N ARG A 67 -23.76 -8.60 26.29
CA ARG A 67 -24.18 -7.25 26.69
C ARG A 67 -25.18 -6.61 25.73
N HIS A 68 -25.10 -6.88 24.42
CA HIS A 68 -25.84 -6.12 23.41
C HIS A 68 -26.91 -6.91 22.67
N ARG A 69 -26.93 -8.26 22.77
CA ARG A 69 -27.99 -9.07 22.17
C ARG A 69 -29.26 -9.07 23.02
N THR A 70 -30.34 -9.59 22.44
CA THR A 70 -31.60 -9.75 23.17
C THR A 70 -31.42 -10.69 24.36
N GLU A 71 -32.25 -10.55 25.39
CA GLU A 71 -32.15 -11.34 26.62
C GLU A 71 -32.17 -12.86 26.34
N ARG A 72 -33.00 -13.29 25.38
CA ARG A 72 -33.07 -14.69 24.94
C ARG A 72 -31.76 -15.19 24.32
N GLU A 73 -31.13 -14.38 23.48
CA GLU A 73 -29.87 -14.72 22.83
C GLU A 73 -28.69 -14.67 23.81
N ALA A 74 -28.64 -13.64 24.66
CA ALA A 74 -27.63 -13.53 25.71
C ALA A 74 -27.71 -14.72 26.69
N MET A 75 -28.91 -15.19 27.00
CA MET A 75 -29.13 -16.36 27.85
C MET A 75 -28.68 -17.67 27.17
N GLU A 76 -28.82 -17.77 25.84
CA GLU A 76 -28.29 -18.90 25.07
C GLU A 76 -26.75 -18.89 24.99
N VAL A 77 -26.14 -17.71 24.83
CA VAL A 77 -24.68 -17.53 24.94
C VAL A 77 -24.20 -17.99 26.32
N TRP A 78 -24.87 -17.52 27.39
CA TRP A 78 -24.55 -17.91 28.76
C TRP A 78 -24.72 -19.40 29.01
N ARG A 79 -25.80 -20.01 28.53
CA ARG A 79 -26.06 -21.46 28.67
C ARG A 79 -24.94 -22.29 28.03
N ARG A 80 -24.46 -21.88 26.85
CA ARG A 80 -23.37 -22.55 26.13
C ARG A 80 -22.02 -22.36 26.80
N LEU A 81 -21.75 -21.17 27.33
CA LEU A 81 -20.53 -20.92 28.10
C LEU A 81 -20.41 -21.81 29.35
N ARG A 82 -21.53 -22.18 29.97
CA ARG A 82 -21.52 -23.11 31.11
C ARG A 82 -21.19 -24.55 30.73
N THR A 83 -21.34 -24.92 29.45
CA THR A 83 -21.15 -26.29 28.97
C THR A 83 -19.88 -26.45 28.12
N ALA A 84 -19.27 -25.36 27.68
CA ALA A 84 -18.08 -25.38 26.82
C ALA A 84 -16.79 -25.51 27.65
N GLU A 85 -15.86 -26.34 27.18
CA GLU A 85 -14.49 -26.42 27.74
C GLU A 85 -13.64 -25.19 27.37
N ASP A 86 -13.91 -24.59 26.23
CA ASP A 86 -13.25 -23.38 25.73
C ASP A 86 -14.30 -22.30 25.34
N PRO A 87 -14.30 -21.12 25.99
CA PRO A 87 -15.18 -20.01 25.66
C PRO A 87 -15.10 -19.54 24.21
N LEU A 88 -13.95 -19.67 23.55
CA LEU A 88 -13.77 -19.20 22.17
C LEU A 88 -14.52 -20.06 21.15
N GLN A 89 -14.76 -21.34 21.45
CA GLN A 89 -15.62 -22.20 20.61
C GLN A 89 -17.07 -21.71 20.60
N VAL A 90 -17.54 -21.15 21.72
CA VAL A 90 -18.86 -20.53 21.80
C VAL A 90 -18.91 -19.29 20.91
N LEU A 91 -17.89 -18.44 20.96
CA LEU A 91 -17.80 -17.28 20.06
C LEU A 91 -17.83 -17.69 18.58
N GLN A 92 -17.07 -18.72 18.20
CA GLN A 92 -17.03 -19.22 16.83
C GLN A 92 -18.39 -19.72 16.36
N TYR A 93 -19.13 -20.44 17.20
CA TYR A 93 -20.50 -20.86 16.90
C TYR A 93 -21.42 -19.68 16.60
N PHE A 94 -21.31 -18.59 17.36
CA PHE A 94 -22.15 -17.41 17.12
C PHE A 94 -21.70 -16.60 15.90
N ARG A 95 -20.39 -16.51 15.62
CA ARG A 95 -19.88 -15.95 14.37
C ARG A 95 -20.39 -16.73 13.16
N ASP A 96 -20.41 -18.06 13.24
CA ASP A 96 -20.92 -18.94 12.20
C ASP A 96 -22.45 -18.78 12.06
N ALA A 97 -23.17 -18.71 13.17
CA ALA A 97 -24.62 -18.48 13.18
C ALA A 97 -24.98 -17.11 12.58
N ASP A 98 -24.25 -16.05 12.90
CA ASP A 98 -24.43 -14.73 12.29
C ASP A 98 -24.12 -14.75 10.80
N THR A 99 -23.07 -15.48 10.41
CA THR A 99 -22.70 -15.66 9.00
C THR A 99 -23.82 -16.37 8.22
N LEU A 100 -24.54 -17.29 8.86
CA LEU A 100 -25.71 -17.98 8.28
C LEU A 100 -26.99 -17.11 8.32
N LEU A 101 -27.14 -16.24 9.32
CA LEU A 101 -28.23 -15.27 9.46
C LEU A 101 -28.06 -14.01 8.58
N LEU A 102 -26.99 -13.92 7.79
CA LEU A 102 -26.85 -12.92 6.72
C LEU A 102 -27.81 -13.16 5.53
N ILE A 103 -28.73 -14.13 5.62
CA ILE A 103 -30.02 -14.06 4.93
C ILE A 103 -30.90 -13.09 5.73
N PRO A 104 -31.26 -11.91 5.19
CA PRO A 104 -31.76 -10.79 5.98
C PRO A 104 -33.03 -11.17 6.74
N SER A 105 -32.86 -11.48 8.02
CA SER A 105 -33.93 -11.60 9.00
C SER A 105 -33.92 -10.31 9.81
N SER A 106 -35.00 -9.57 9.64
CA SER A 106 -35.28 -8.25 10.18
C SER A 106 -35.21 -8.20 11.71
N SER A 107 -34.06 -7.88 12.28
CA SER A 107 -33.95 -7.41 13.68
C SER A 107 -32.64 -6.66 13.95
N SER A 108 -32.41 -5.57 13.22
CA SER A 108 -31.60 -4.44 13.72
C SER A 108 -32.54 -3.26 13.95
N PRO A 109 -32.26 -2.34 14.91
CA PRO A 109 -33.12 -1.20 15.15
C PRO A 109 -33.31 -0.45 13.83
N ALA A 110 -34.57 -0.29 13.40
CA ALA A 110 -34.94 0.14 12.06
C ALA A 110 -34.17 1.38 11.56
N ASN A 111 -33.79 2.29 12.47
CA ASN A 111 -32.99 3.49 12.18
C ASN A 111 -31.55 3.20 11.70
N GLY A 112 -30.87 2.19 12.22
CA GLY A 112 -29.47 1.88 11.84
C GLY A 112 -29.36 1.33 10.42
N ASN A 113 -30.26 0.40 10.09
CA ASN A 113 -30.34 -0.19 8.75
C ASN A 113 -30.82 0.83 7.71
N GLN A 114 -31.78 1.69 8.07
CA GLN A 114 -32.24 2.76 7.19
C GLN A 114 -31.14 3.78 6.90
N LYS A 115 -30.42 4.26 7.93
CA LYS A 115 -29.30 5.19 7.75
C LYS A 115 -28.19 4.60 6.91
N MET A 116 -27.87 3.32 7.10
CA MET A 116 -26.87 2.62 6.28
C MET A 116 -27.30 2.52 4.82
N HIS A 117 -28.57 2.22 4.57
CA HIS A 117 -29.13 2.16 3.22
C HIS A 117 -29.10 3.53 2.53
N GLU A 118 -29.46 4.60 3.24
CA GLU A 118 -29.38 5.98 2.74
C GLU A 118 -27.94 6.36 2.38
N LEU A 119 -26.96 6.02 3.24
CA LEU A 119 -25.54 6.23 2.97
C LEU A 119 -25.06 5.45 1.73
N GLU A 120 -25.49 4.20 1.55
CA GLU A 120 -25.19 3.41 0.35
C GLU A 120 -25.78 4.04 -0.92
N LEU A 121 -27.03 4.50 -0.89
CA LEU A 121 -27.67 5.16 -2.03
C LEU A 121 -26.96 6.48 -2.39
N ASP A 122 -26.62 7.28 -1.39
CA ASP A 122 -25.90 8.55 -1.55
C ASP A 122 -24.45 8.33 -2.05
N ALA A 123 -23.77 7.30 -1.54
CA ALA A 123 -22.46 6.88 -2.06
C ALA A 123 -22.56 6.43 -3.52
N GLN A 124 -23.55 5.62 -3.87
CA GLN A 124 -23.77 5.17 -5.24
C GLN A 124 -24.09 6.34 -6.19
N ALA A 125 -24.87 7.33 -5.74
CA ALA A 125 -25.23 8.50 -6.52
C ALA A 125 -24.02 9.40 -6.82
N ARG A 126 -23.14 9.61 -5.83
CA ARG A 126 -21.94 10.45 -5.96
C ARG A 126 -20.77 9.77 -6.66
N SER A 127 -20.85 8.46 -6.88
CA SER A 127 -19.78 7.70 -7.50
C SER A 127 -19.73 7.86 -9.03
N ASP A 128 -18.60 8.33 -9.54
CA ASP A 128 -18.36 8.48 -10.98
C ASP A 128 -18.09 7.14 -11.67
N ILE A 129 -17.50 6.20 -10.93
CA ILE A 129 -17.29 4.82 -11.35
C ILE A 129 -18.24 3.95 -10.54
N LYS A 130 -19.22 3.36 -11.23
CA LYS A 130 -20.20 2.43 -10.65
C LYS A 130 -19.76 1.00 -10.90
N VAL A 131 -19.63 0.22 -9.83
CA VAL A 131 -19.23 -1.19 -9.84
C VAL A 131 -20.06 -1.99 -8.84
N ARG A 132 -20.13 -3.31 -9.02
CA ARG A 132 -20.75 -4.22 -8.05
C ARG A 132 -19.72 -4.61 -7.00
N SER A 133 -20.12 -4.70 -5.73
CA SER A 133 -19.26 -5.17 -4.63
C SER A 133 -19.06 -6.68 -4.68
N ARG A 134 -20.09 -7.45 -5.03
CA ARG A 134 -20.01 -8.90 -5.22
C ARG A 134 -19.55 -9.24 -6.65
N PRO A 135 -18.73 -10.29 -6.84
CA PRO A 135 -18.26 -11.26 -5.84
C PRO A 135 -16.99 -10.83 -5.08
N TRP A 136 -16.51 -9.60 -5.27
CA TRP A 136 -15.19 -9.14 -4.87
C TRP A 136 -15.01 -8.92 -3.37
N THR A 137 -16.05 -8.46 -2.69
CA THR A 137 -16.02 -8.23 -1.25
C THR A 137 -17.39 -8.48 -0.62
N ILE A 138 -17.34 -8.89 0.65
CA ILE A 138 -18.52 -9.08 1.49
C ILE A 138 -18.71 -7.93 2.49
N ILE A 139 -17.74 -7.02 2.58
CA ILE A 139 -17.65 -6.01 3.65
C ILE A 139 -18.64 -4.86 3.46
N ALA A 140 -18.94 -4.50 2.22
CA ALA A 140 -19.79 -3.35 1.91
C ALA A 140 -20.66 -3.56 0.65
N GLY A 141 -21.66 -2.70 0.49
CA GLY A 141 -22.52 -2.66 -0.68
C GLY A 141 -21.88 -2.00 -1.91
N ASP A 142 -22.63 -1.99 -3.01
CA ASP A 142 -22.20 -1.43 -4.29
C ASP A 142 -21.87 0.06 -4.18
N GLY A 143 -22.58 0.82 -3.35
CA GLY A 143 -22.44 2.26 -3.20
C GLY A 143 -21.09 2.65 -2.60
N LEU A 144 -20.80 2.13 -1.41
CA LEU A 144 -19.52 2.40 -0.76
C LEU A 144 -18.33 1.89 -1.58
N VAL A 145 -18.42 0.68 -2.16
CA VAL A 145 -17.35 0.15 -3.02
C VAL A 145 -17.16 1.03 -4.26
N SER A 146 -18.23 1.48 -4.91
CA SER A 146 -18.15 2.40 -6.04
C SER A 146 -17.46 3.71 -5.65
N CYS A 147 -17.73 4.25 -4.46
CA CYS A 147 -17.09 5.45 -3.96
C CYS A 147 -15.58 5.25 -3.75
N LEU A 148 -15.18 4.15 -3.10
CA LEU A 148 -13.78 3.88 -2.80
C LEU A 148 -12.98 3.61 -4.07
N ILE A 149 -13.51 2.82 -5.00
CA ILE A 149 -12.88 2.58 -6.31
C ILE A 149 -12.79 3.88 -7.13
N SER A 150 -13.84 4.70 -7.13
CA SER A 150 -13.80 6.02 -7.77
C SER A 150 -12.70 6.90 -7.17
N SER A 151 -12.62 6.95 -5.84
CA SER A 151 -11.62 7.73 -5.10
C SER A 151 -10.18 7.28 -5.41
N PHE A 152 -9.93 5.98 -5.49
CA PHE A 152 -8.62 5.44 -5.85
C PHE A 152 -8.16 5.90 -7.24
N PHE A 153 -9.03 5.79 -8.25
CA PHE A 153 -8.67 6.20 -9.60
C PHE A 153 -8.55 7.71 -9.79
N LYS A 154 -9.20 8.50 -8.94
CA LYS A 154 -9.06 9.96 -8.89
C LYS A 154 -7.74 10.44 -8.31
N TRP A 155 -7.31 9.85 -7.20
CA TRP A 155 -6.24 10.41 -6.38
C TRP A 155 -4.93 9.63 -6.46
N ASP A 156 -5.00 8.30 -6.48
CA ASP A 156 -3.82 7.46 -6.29
C ASP A 156 -3.28 6.91 -7.63
N SER A 157 -4.15 6.66 -8.61
CA SER A 157 -3.80 5.87 -9.79
C SER A 157 -2.92 6.56 -10.85
N SER A 158 -2.64 7.86 -10.70
CA SER A 158 -1.89 8.64 -11.70
C SER A 158 -0.38 8.68 -11.43
N ILE A 159 0.04 9.01 -10.20
CA ILE A 159 1.47 9.13 -9.85
C ILE A 159 1.84 8.32 -8.59
N LEU A 160 1.00 8.29 -7.56
CA LEU A 160 1.34 7.60 -6.30
C LEU A 160 1.35 6.07 -6.43
N LEU A 161 0.28 5.51 -7.00
CA LEU A 161 0.08 4.06 -7.20
C LEU A 161 -0.30 3.76 -8.67
N PRO A 162 0.53 4.15 -9.67
CA PRO A 162 0.14 4.09 -11.07
C PRO A 162 0.34 2.72 -11.70
N PHE A 163 0.43 1.66 -10.88
CA PHE A 163 0.69 0.29 -11.31
C PHE A 163 -0.57 -0.52 -11.63
N ILE A 164 -1.76 0.10 -11.61
CA ILE A 164 -3.04 -0.52 -11.96
C ILE A 164 -3.61 0.11 -13.23
N ASP A 165 -3.92 -0.72 -14.23
CA ASP A 165 -4.63 -0.30 -15.42
C ASP A 165 -6.13 -0.20 -15.13
N LYS A 166 -6.65 1.03 -15.14
CA LYS A 166 -8.03 1.35 -14.77
C LYS A 166 -9.03 0.60 -15.64
N ASP A 167 -8.85 0.64 -16.95
CA ASP A 167 -9.86 0.11 -17.88
C ASP A 167 -9.90 -1.41 -17.82
N LEU A 168 -8.74 -2.06 -17.73
CA LEU A 168 -8.65 -3.52 -17.57
C LEU A 168 -9.18 -3.98 -16.20
N PHE A 169 -8.84 -3.25 -15.13
CA PHE A 169 -9.37 -3.53 -13.79
C PHE A 169 -10.90 -3.42 -13.78
N LEU A 170 -11.47 -2.33 -14.29
CA LEU A 170 -12.92 -2.11 -14.29
C LEU A 170 -13.66 -3.08 -15.22
N ARG A 171 -13.05 -3.47 -16.35
CA ARG A 171 -13.60 -4.51 -17.22
C ARG A 171 -13.77 -5.82 -16.46
N ASP A 172 -12.71 -6.29 -15.83
CA ASP A 172 -12.72 -7.55 -15.11
C ASP A 172 -13.62 -7.47 -13.87
N MET A 173 -13.64 -6.32 -13.18
CA MET A 173 -14.52 -6.09 -12.03
C MET A 173 -16.01 -6.17 -12.40
N ARG A 174 -16.39 -5.62 -13.56
CA ARG A 174 -17.76 -5.70 -14.08
C ARG A 174 -18.12 -7.09 -14.59
N ALA A 175 -17.15 -7.82 -15.13
CA ALA A 175 -17.33 -9.20 -15.60
C ALA A 175 -17.49 -10.21 -14.44
N GLY A 176 -17.12 -9.84 -13.21
CA GLY A 176 -17.19 -10.72 -12.04
C GLY A 176 -16.05 -11.74 -11.95
N SER A 177 -15.14 -11.76 -12.92
CA SER A 177 -13.91 -12.58 -12.92
C SER A 177 -12.92 -12.01 -13.94
N GLY A 178 -11.62 -12.27 -13.76
CA GLY A 178 -10.62 -11.85 -14.73
C GLY A 178 -9.18 -11.96 -14.24
N ARG A 179 -8.25 -11.41 -15.03
CA ARG A 179 -6.80 -11.43 -14.79
C ARG A 179 -6.33 -10.19 -14.02
N TYR A 180 -7.03 -9.08 -14.18
CA TYR A 180 -6.65 -7.74 -13.72
C TYR A 180 -7.48 -7.25 -12.52
N CYS A 181 -8.46 -8.05 -12.07
CA CYS A 181 -9.24 -7.80 -10.85
C CYS A 181 -9.36 -9.10 -10.04
N SER A 182 -9.12 -9.02 -8.73
CA SER A 182 -9.30 -10.13 -7.78
C SER A 182 -9.93 -9.64 -6.48
N PRO A 183 -10.60 -10.51 -5.69
CA PRO A 183 -11.11 -10.14 -4.37
C PRO A 183 -10.01 -9.54 -3.48
N PHE A 184 -8.81 -10.11 -3.51
CA PHE A 184 -7.66 -9.59 -2.75
C PHE A 184 -7.32 -8.15 -3.13
N LEU A 185 -7.21 -7.85 -4.42
CA LEU A 185 -6.90 -6.50 -4.90
C LEU A 185 -8.00 -5.50 -4.56
N VAL A 186 -9.28 -5.86 -4.77
CA VAL A 186 -10.41 -4.98 -4.46
C VAL A 186 -10.44 -4.64 -2.97
N ASN A 187 -10.29 -5.63 -2.07
CA ASN A 187 -10.27 -5.36 -0.63
C ASN A 187 -9.03 -4.55 -0.21
N SER A 188 -7.88 -4.74 -0.86
CA SER A 188 -6.68 -3.94 -0.60
C SER A 188 -6.88 -2.46 -0.97
N ILE A 189 -7.47 -2.19 -2.14
CA ILE A 189 -7.81 -0.82 -2.59
C ILE A 189 -8.84 -0.20 -1.63
N CYS A 190 -9.90 -0.93 -1.28
CA CYS A 190 -10.91 -0.44 -0.36
C CYS A 190 -10.32 -0.14 1.02
N ALA A 191 -9.45 -1.00 1.57
CA ALA A 191 -8.77 -0.74 2.83
C ALA A 191 -7.94 0.55 2.78
N LEU A 192 -7.15 0.74 1.71
CA LEU A 192 -6.35 1.96 1.52
C LEU A 192 -7.23 3.22 1.47
N ARG A 193 -8.28 3.19 0.66
CA ARG A 193 -9.19 4.35 0.53
C ARG A 193 -10.02 4.56 1.79
N SER A 194 -10.29 3.52 2.56
CA SER A 194 -10.94 3.64 3.85
C SER A 194 -10.07 4.35 4.88
N LEU A 195 -8.74 4.24 4.76
CA LEU A 195 -7.80 4.97 5.60
C LEU A 195 -7.62 6.44 5.16
N MET A 196 -7.51 6.67 3.85
CA MET A 196 -7.07 7.95 3.29
C MET A 196 -8.21 8.92 2.92
N SER A 197 -9.47 8.49 2.99
CA SER A 197 -10.62 9.32 2.62
C SER A 197 -11.61 9.50 3.76
N ASP A 198 -12.37 10.58 3.68
CA ASP A 198 -13.43 10.89 4.64
C ASP A 198 -14.74 10.14 4.36
N ILE A 199 -14.88 9.55 3.18
CA ILE A 199 -16.08 8.83 2.72
C ILE A 199 -16.56 7.77 3.74
N PRO A 200 -15.69 6.89 4.29
CA PRO A 200 -16.12 5.86 5.23
C PRO A 200 -16.43 6.42 6.62
N ARG A 201 -16.11 7.68 6.96
CA ARG A 201 -16.35 8.23 8.30
C ARG A 201 -17.83 8.20 8.66
N GLY A 202 -18.71 8.47 7.70
CA GLY A 202 -20.17 8.41 7.88
C GLY A 202 -20.64 7.00 8.22
N PHE A 203 -20.15 6.00 7.47
CA PHE A 203 -20.44 4.58 7.66
C PHE A 203 -19.91 4.05 8.99
N ASN A 204 -18.63 4.34 9.30
CA ASN A 204 -17.98 3.97 10.54
C ASN A 204 -18.75 4.48 11.76
N ARG A 205 -19.19 5.74 11.74
CA ARG A 205 -20.00 6.32 12.83
C ARG A 205 -21.42 5.73 12.89
N ALA A 206 -22.05 5.46 11.75
CA ALA A 206 -23.41 4.96 11.70
C ALA A 206 -23.55 3.53 12.25
N ALA A 207 -22.56 2.67 11.99
CA ALA A 207 -22.56 1.28 12.46
C ALA A 207 -21.56 1.00 13.60
N ASN A 208 -20.81 2.00 14.07
CA ASN A 208 -19.73 1.83 15.05
C ASN A 208 -18.71 0.75 14.63
N ILE A 209 -18.27 0.82 13.37
CA ILE A 209 -17.33 -0.13 12.74
C ILE A 209 -16.07 0.57 12.30
N ASP A 210 -15.03 -0.22 11.99
CA ASP A 210 -13.81 0.23 11.33
C ASP A 210 -13.68 -0.45 9.97
N LEU A 211 -14.19 0.22 8.93
CA LEU A 211 -14.14 -0.28 7.56
C LEU A 211 -12.70 -0.52 7.06
N CYS A 212 -11.72 0.28 7.50
CA CYS A 212 -10.33 0.08 7.09
C CYS A 212 -9.82 -1.27 7.60
N SER A 213 -10.02 -1.53 8.90
CA SER A 213 -9.63 -2.80 9.52
C SER A 213 -10.39 -4.00 8.94
N MET A 214 -11.69 -3.84 8.68
CA MET A 214 -12.53 -4.89 8.07
C MET A 214 -12.06 -5.26 6.66
N PHE A 215 -11.88 -4.28 5.77
CA PHE A 215 -11.35 -4.52 4.41
C PHE A 215 -9.93 -5.09 4.45
N LEU A 216 -9.09 -4.62 5.36
CA LEU A 216 -7.72 -5.14 5.52
C LEU A 216 -7.73 -6.61 5.95
N SER A 217 -8.62 -6.97 6.88
CA SER A 217 -8.77 -8.34 7.36
C SER A 217 -9.28 -9.27 6.26
N GLU A 218 -10.26 -8.82 5.47
CA GLU A 218 -10.75 -9.56 4.30
C GLU A 218 -9.66 -9.68 3.22
N ALA A 219 -8.88 -8.63 2.96
CA ALA A 219 -7.76 -8.70 2.02
C ALA A 219 -6.74 -9.77 2.44
N LYS A 220 -6.36 -9.82 3.73
CA LYS A 220 -5.44 -10.84 4.24
C LYS A 220 -6.01 -12.25 4.09
N LYS A 221 -7.30 -12.44 4.40
CA LYS A 221 -7.99 -13.72 4.19
C LYS A 221 -7.99 -14.14 2.72
N GLN A 222 -8.26 -13.22 1.79
CA GLN A 222 -8.23 -13.50 0.36
C GLN A 222 -6.82 -13.84 -0.13
N LEU A 223 -5.79 -13.18 0.40
CA LEU A 223 -4.40 -13.52 0.12
C LEU A 223 -4.04 -14.95 0.59
N ASP A 224 -4.50 -15.35 1.77
CA ASP A 224 -4.31 -16.71 2.28
C ASP A 224 -5.01 -17.75 1.39
N LEU A 225 -6.22 -17.43 0.91
CA LEU A 225 -6.97 -18.28 -0.04
C LEU A 225 -6.31 -18.38 -1.42
N GLU A 226 -5.57 -17.37 -1.85
CA GLU A 226 -4.76 -17.44 -3.09
C GLU A 226 -3.62 -18.46 -2.97
N ALA A 227 -3.26 -18.93 -1.77
CA ALA A 227 -2.32 -20.02 -1.53
C ALA A 227 -0.98 -19.89 -2.28
N GLY A 228 -0.45 -18.66 -2.35
CA GLY A 228 0.81 -18.36 -3.03
C GLY A 228 0.73 -18.27 -4.56
N LYS A 229 -0.48 -18.19 -5.13
CA LYS A 229 -0.70 -17.93 -6.56
C LYS A 229 0.05 -16.67 -7.00
N VAL A 230 0.90 -16.82 -8.01
CA VAL A 230 1.66 -15.71 -8.58
C VAL A 230 0.79 -15.02 -9.64
N SER A 231 0.36 -13.79 -9.37
CA SER A 231 -0.50 -13.02 -10.29
C SER A 231 -0.22 -11.51 -10.24
N TYR A 232 -0.72 -10.78 -11.24
CA TYR A 232 -0.65 -9.31 -11.28
C TYR A 232 -1.33 -8.70 -10.05
N THR A 233 -2.53 -9.16 -9.74
CA THR A 233 -3.36 -8.66 -8.65
C THR A 233 -2.75 -8.95 -7.29
N SER A 234 -2.06 -10.09 -7.13
CA SER A 234 -1.32 -10.42 -5.90
C SER A 234 -0.15 -9.46 -5.67
N VAL A 235 0.64 -9.15 -6.71
CA VAL A 235 1.73 -8.16 -6.61
C VAL A 235 1.18 -6.77 -6.25
N GLN A 236 0.14 -6.32 -6.97
CA GLN A 236 -0.47 -5.00 -6.76
C GLN A 236 -1.07 -4.88 -5.36
N GLY A 237 -1.83 -5.88 -4.91
CA GLY A 237 -2.45 -5.90 -3.58
C GLY A 237 -1.41 -5.92 -2.46
N LEU A 238 -0.34 -6.71 -2.58
CA LEU A 238 0.75 -6.74 -1.60
C LEU A 238 1.46 -5.39 -1.47
N PHE A 239 1.69 -4.68 -2.58
CA PHE A 239 2.24 -3.31 -2.50
C PHE A 239 1.27 -2.34 -1.82
N ILE A 240 -0.03 -2.45 -2.07
CA ILE A 240 -1.04 -1.63 -1.38
C ILE A 240 -1.06 -1.95 0.13
N LEU A 241 -0.99 -3.22 0.53
CA LEU A 241 -0.88 -3.60 1.94
C LEU A 241 0.39 -3.06 2.59
N PHE A 242 1.50 -3.02 1.85
CA PHE A 242 2.73 -2.37 2.32
C PHE A 242 2.53 -0.86 2.51
N VAL A 243 1.89 -0.17 1.56
CA VAL A 243 1.60 1.27 1.69
C VAL A 243 0.69 1.55 2.89
N LEU A 244 -0.35 0.73 3.11
CA LEU A 244 -1.18 0.77 4.31
C LEU A 244 -0.33 0.68 5.60
N SER A 245 0.61 -0.27 5.65
CA SER A 245 1.53 -0.40 6.79
C SER A 245 2.49 0.80 6.96
N CYS A 246 2.73 1.56 5.88
CA CYS A 246 3.47 2.81 5.98
C CYS A 246 2.61 3.91 6.61
N CYS A 247 1.33 3.99 6.23
CA CYS A 247 0.40 4.97 6.77
C CYS A 247 0.05 4.74 8.25
N ASP A 248 -0.02 3.48 8.69
CA ASP A 248 -0.30 3.13 10.10
C ASP A 248 0.94 3.12 11.01
N GLY A 249 2.14 3.38 10.45
CA GLY A 249 3.41 3.38 11.19
C GLY A 249 3.97 2.00 11.53
N THR A 250 3.40 0.91 10.99
CA THR A 250 3.85 -0.48 11.21
C THR A 250 4.73 -1.02 10.07
N ASN A 251 5.25 -0.14 9.22
CA ASN A 251 6.02 -0.43 8.00
C ASN A 251 7.15 -1.46 8.18
N ARG A 252 7.81 -1.50 9.34
CA ARG A 252 8.83 -2.53 9.63
C ARG A 252 8.23 -3.93 9.61
N ALA A 253 7.05 -4.12 10.20
CA ALA A 253 6.31 -5.37 10.15
C ALA A 253 5.70 -5.60 8.76
N GLY A 254 5.15 -4.56 8.13
CA GLY A 254 4.56 -4.67 6.78
C GLY A 254 5.56 -4.89 5.65
N SER A 255 6.87 -4.72 5.89
CA SER A 255 7.93 -4.99 4.90
C SER A 255 7.86 -6.39 4.27
N ILE A 256 7.26 -7.37 4.97
CA ILE A 256 7.00 -8.71 4.44
C ILE A 256 6.15 -8.66 3.16
N TYR A 257 5.17 -7.76 3.07
CA TYR A 257 4.30 -7.64 1.90
C TYR A 257 5.10 -7.14 0.69
N ARG A 258 5.97 -6.13 0.89
CA ARG A 258 6.86 -5.63 -0.15
C ARG A 258 7.85 -6.70 -0.62
N MET A 259 8.43 -7.48 0.30
CA MET A 259 9.34 -8.59 -0.06
C MET A 259 8.63 -9.69 -0.84
N ALA A 260 7.43 -10.10 -0.41
CA ALA A 260 6.61 -11.08 -1.11
C ALA A 260 6.22 -10.59 -2.51
N ALA A 261 5.86 -9.30 -2.65
CA ALA A 261 5.53 -8.70 -3.94
C ALA A 261 6.72 -8.76 -4.91
N PHE A 262 7.94 -8.47 -4.44
CA PHE A 262 9.14 -8.57 -5.26
C PHE A 262 9.45 -10.00 -5.69
N ASP A 263 9.32 -10.98 -4.80
CA ASP A 263 9.51 -12.40 -5.14
C ASP A 263 8.50 -12.86 -6.20
N MET A 264 7.22 -12.50 -6.05
CA MET A 264 6.20 -12.77 -7.07
C MET A 264 6.48 -12.04 -8.39
N LEU A 265 6.89 -10.77 -8.35
CA LEU A 265 7.21 -9.98 -9.53
C LEU A 265 8.36 -10.61 -10.33
N ALA A 266 9.40 -11.11 -9.65
CA ALA A 266 10.51 -11.83 -10.29
C ALA A 266 10.05 -13.13 -10.98
N LYS A 267 9.12 -13.86 -10.35
CA LYS A 267 8.55 -15.11 -10.89
C LYS A 267 7.68 -14.90 -12.12
N LEU A 268 7.00 -13.75 -12.24
CA LEU A 268 6.14 -13.42 -13.38
C LEU A 268 6.90 -13.24 -14.71
N LYS A 269 8.22 -12.99 -14.67
CA LYS A 269 9.07 -12.82 -15.88
C LYS A 269 8.48 -11.83 -16.89
N LEU A 270 7.96 -10.71 -16.39
CA LEU A 270 7.09 -9.79 -17.15
C LEU A 270 7.75 -9.21 -18.41
N GLU A 271 9.02 -8.83 -18.36
CA GLU A 271 9.73 -8.31 -19.55
C GLU A 271 9.85 -9.36 -20.67
N LYS A 272 10.08 -10.62 -20.32
CA LYS A 272 10.11 -11.73 -21.28
C LYS A 272 8.73 -12.00 -21.87
N THR A 273 7.69 -11.85 -21.06
CA THR A 273 6.31 -11.96 -21.54
C THR A 273 5.98 -10.80 -22.48
N PHE A 274 6.33 -9.56 -22.11
CA PHE A 274 6.15 -8.37 -22.94
C PHE A 274 6.76 -8.54 -24.34
N ALA A 275 8.00 -9.04 -24.42
CA ALA A 275 8.73 -9.23 -25.68
C ALA A 275 8.07 -10.25 -26.63
N ARG A 276 7.27 -11.19 -26.12
CA ARG A 276 6.58 -12.22 -26.92
C ARG A 276 5.21 -11.77 -27.44
N LEU A 277 4.63 -10.75 -26.83
CA LEU A 277 3.32 -10.22 -27.21
C LEU A 277 3.43 -9.34 -28.46
N ARG A 278 2.37 -9.28 -29.26
CA ARG A 278 2.30 -8.52 -30.51
C ARG A 278 1.34 -7.34 -30.38
N ASP A 279 1.74 -6.21 -30.94
CA ASP A 279 0.91 -4.99 -30.93
C ASP A 279 -0.27 -5.08 -31.90
N SER A 280 -0.19 -5.96 -32.91
CA SER A 280 -1.25 -6.17 -33.89
C SER A 280 -2.46 -6.92 -33.32
N VAL A 281 -2.33 -7.59 -32.17
CA VAL A 281 -3.41 -8.32 -31.53
C VAL A 281 -3.94 -7.49 -30.35
N PRO A 282 -5.20 -7.01 -30.38
CA PRO A 282 -5.70 -6.07 -29.37
C PRO A 282 -5.55 -6.55 -27.92
N GLU A 283 -5.88 -7.81 -27.63
CA GLU A 283 -5.74 -8.39 -26.28
C GLU A 283 -4.26 -8.44 -25.82
N GLU A 284 -3.34 -8.77 -26.73
CA GLU A 284 -1.91 -8.79 -26.42
C GLU A 284 -1.35 -7.37 -26.23
N ALA A 285 -1.85 -6.38 -26.98
CA ALA A 285 -1.50 -4.97 -26.82
C ALA A 285 -2.00 -4.40 -25.47
N GLU A 286 -3.22 -4.72 -25.07
CA GLU A 286 -3.74 -4.42 -23.72
C GLU A 286 -2.89 -5.10 -22.64
N HIS A 287 -2.48 -6.35 -22.86
CA HIS A 287 -1.63 -7.06 -21.92
C HIS A 287 -0.24 -6.40 -21.81
N LYS A 288 0.36 -5.97 -22.92
CA LYS A 288 1.57 -5.14 -22.89
C LYS A 288 1.39 -3.86 -22.10
N ARG A 289 0.26 -3.17 -22.30
CA ARG A 289 -0.08 -1.95 -21.54
C ARG A 289 -0.13 -2.22 -20.04
N ALA A 290 -0.79 -3.30 -19.62
CA ALA A 290 -0.84 -3.71 -18.21
C ALA A 290 0.54 -4.02 -17.63
N ILE A 291 1.39 -4.74 -18.38
CA ILE A 291 2.76 -5.07 -17.96
C ILE A 291 3.61 -3.80 -17.81
N SER A 292 3.58 -2.92 -18.82
CA SER A 292 4.27 -1.64 -18.78
C SER A 292 3.84 -0.83 -17.56
N LYS A 293 2.53 -0.72 -17.34
CA LYS A 293 1.97 0.06 -16.24
C LYS A 293 2.36 -0.52 -14.88
N LEU A 294 2.30 -1.84 -14.70
CA LEU A 294 2.76 -2.49 -13.47
C LEU A 294 4.24 -2.24 -13.19
N LEU A 295 5.13 -2.50 -14.15
CA LEU A 295 6.58 -2.38 -13.94
C LEU A 295 7.02 -0.94 -13.71
N TRP A 296 6.62 -0.01 -14.58
CA TRP A 296 6.97 1.39 -14.43
C TRP A 296 6.28 2.05 -13.24
N GLY A 297 5.03 1.66 -12.94
CA GLY A 297 4.32 2.21 -11.80
C GLY A 297 4.91 1.79 -10.46
N LEU A 298 5.36 0.54 -10.34
CA LEU A 298 6.11 0.10 -9.16
C LEU A 298 7.47 0.81 -9.06
N TYR A 299 8.12 1.10 -10.18
CA TYR A 299 9.39 1.83 -10.19
C TYR A 299 9.24 3.27 -9.63
N VAL A 300 8.13 3.96 -9.94
CA VAL A 300 7.81 5.27 -9.33
C VAL A 300 7.50 5.17 -7.85
N LEU A 301 6.66 4.22 -7.44
CA LEU A 301 6.38 4.02 -6.03
C LEU A 301 7.69 3.77 -5.25
N GLU A 302 8.58 2.97 -5.81
CA GLU A 302 9.89 2.69 -5.23
C GLU A 302 10.79 3.93 -5.14
N CYS A 303 10.67 4.89 -6.05
CA CYS A 303 11.29 6.21 -5.94
C CYS A 303 10.84 6.96 -4.68
N LEU A 304 9.52 7.02 -4.43
CA LEU A 304 8.96 7.65 -3.23
C LEU A 304 9.43 6.94 -1.95
N LEU A 305 9.42 5.61 -1.94
CA LEU A 305 9.89 4.82 -0.81
C LEU A 305 11.40 4.98 -0.58
N SER A 306 12.18 5.13 -1.65
CA SER A 306 13.62 5.41 -1.54
C SER A 306 13.90 6.74 -0.86
N HIS A 307 13.07 7.77 -1.10
CA HIS A 307 13.12 9.03 -0.34
C HIS A 307 12.86 8.80 1.15
N ALA A 308 11.73 8.16 1.46
CA ALA A 308 11.28 7.96 2.83
C ALA A 308 12.28 7.13 3.67
N PHE A 309 12.90 6.12 3.06
CA PHE A 309 13.83 5.22 3.75
C PHE A 309 15.31 5.55 3.57
N LEU A 310 15.64 6.53 2.73
CA LEU A 310 17.01 6.92 2.37
C LEU A 310 17.85 5.75 1.87
N LYS A 311 17.19 4.86 1.12
CA LYS A 311 17.82 3.66 0.55
C LYS A 311 17.40 3.53 -0.90
N PRO A 312 18.36 3.29 -1.82
CA PRO A 312 18.02 3.06 -3.21
C PRO A 312 17.14 1.81 -3.34
N THR A 313 16.28 1.80 -4.35
CA THR A 313 15.48 0.61 -4.64
C THR A 313 16.36 -0.53 -5.17
N THR A 314 16.01 -1.75 -4.81
CA THR A 314 16.57 -2.97 -5.42
C THR A 314 15.91 -3.31 -6.75
N LEU A 315 14.80 -2.64 -7.09
CA LEU A 315 14.13 -2.85 -8.37
C LEU A 315 15.00 -2.28 -9.51
N SER A 316 15.22 -3.10 -10.53
CA SER A 316 15.93 -2.65 -11.74
C SER A 316 15.04 -1.74 -12.57
N GLU A 317 15.66 -0.83 -13.31
CA GLU A 317 14.93 -0.02 -14.29
C GLU A 317 14.26 -0.93 -15.33
N PRO A 318 12.95 -0.79 -15.60
CA PRO A 318 12.26 -1.60 -16.59
C PRO A 318 12.86 -1.43 -17.99
N LYS A 319 13.17 -2.54 -18.66
CA LYS A 319 13.76 -2.55 -20.03
C LYS A 319 12.70 -2.65 -21.12
N ILE A 320 11.53 -2.07 -20.88
CA ILE A 320 10.39 -2.11 -21.80
C ILE A 320 9.86 -0.70 -22.06
N PRO A 321 9.24 -0.44 -23.23
CA PRO A 321 8.63 0.84 -23.53
C PRO A 321 7.56 1.25 -22.51
N ARG A 322 7.38 2.57 -22.35
CA ARG A 322 6.30 3.17 -21.55
C ARG A 322 5.04 3.22 -22.39
N MET A 323 4.13 2.28 -22.19
CA MET A 323 2.86 2.19 -22.95
C MET A 323 1.78 3.08 -22.33
N ILE A 324 2.02 4.39 -22.23
CA ILE A 324 1.07 5.35 -21.65
C ILE A 324 0.72 6.42 -22.68
N TYR A 325 -0.53 6.88 -22.64
CA TYR A 325 -0.95 8.04 -23.42
C TYR A 325 -0.32 9.32 -22.87
N GLU A 326 0.65 9.86 -23.60
CA GLU A 326 1.34 11.09 -23.22
C GLU A 326 0.47 12.34 -23.42
N GLY A 327 -0.53 12.27 -24.30
CA GLY A 327 -1.24 13.44 -24.81
C GLY A 327 -0.33 14.36 -25.64
N ARG A 328 -0.92 15.05 -26.61
CA ARG A 328 -0.26 16.20 -27.28
C ARG A 328 -0.10 17.37 -26.32
N SER A 329 0.79 18.31 -26.63
CA SER A 329 1.04 19.52 -25.82
C SER A 329 -0.24 20.26 -25.41
N ASP A 330 -1.22 20.29 -26.31
CA ASP A 330 -2.49 21.03 -26.11
C ASP A 330 -3.64 20.12 -25.66
N SER A 331 -3.34 18.90 -25.20
CA SER A 331 -4.40 17.99 -24.73
C SER A 331 -5.04 18.56 -23.48
N PRO A 332 -6.38 18.56 -23.40
CA PRO A 332 -7.07 18.99 -22.19
C PRO A 332 -6.76 18.03 -21.04
N ASN A 333 -6.94 18.53 -19.81
CA ASN A 333 -7.09 17.65 -18.66
C ASN A 333 -8.27 16.71 -18.88
N LEU A 334 -8.26 15.55 -18.23
CA LEU A 334 -9.32 14.56 -18.30
C LEU A 334 -9.98 14.39 -16.94
N ASP A 335 -11.23 13.93 -16.93
CA ASP A 335 -11.86 13.44 -15.71
C ASP A 335 -11.56 11.95 -15.47
N VAL A 336 -12.02 11.43 -14.33
CA VAL A 336 -11.83 10.01 -13.98
C VAL A 336 -12.49 9.05 -14.98
N ARG A 337 -13.43 9.51 -15.81
CA ARG A 337 -14.11 8.72 -16.86
C ARG A 337 -13.33 8.75 -18.18
N GLY A 338 -12.27 9.56 -18.28
CA GLY A 338 -11.46 9.73 -19.48
C GLY A 338 -12.03 10.76 -20.47
N LEU A 339 -13.00 11.57 -20.05
CA LEU A 339 -13.57 12.65 -20.87
C LEU A 339 -12.81 13.95 -20.62
N PRO A 340 -12.79 14.90 -21.59
CA PRO A 340 -12.23 16.23 -21.37
C PRO A 340 -12.83 16.89 -20.12
N PHE A 341 -11.96 17.44 -19.29
CA PHE A 341 -12.34 18.07 -18.04
C PHE A 341 -13.00 19.42 -18.28
N SER A 342 -14.09 19.68 -17.56
CA SER A 342 -14.92 20.87 -17.64
C SER A 342 -15.48 21.23 -16.26
N SER A 343 -16.20 22.34 -16.12
CA SER A 343 -16.82 22.75 -14.85
C SER A 343 -17.85 21.75 -14.30
N GLY A 344 -18.43 20.90 -15.15
CA GLY A 344 -19.33 19.81 -14.73
C GLY A 344 -18.63 18.47 -14.54
N SER A 345 -17.31 18.41 -14.68
CA SER A 345 -16.55 17.18 -14.56
C SER A 345 -16.25 16.83 -13.10
N PRO A 346 -16.17 15.54 -12.76
CA PRO A 346 -15.81 15.12 -11.41
C PRO A 346 -14.37 15.49 -11.08
N GLU A 347 -14.18 16.26 -10.00
CA GLU A 347 -12.88 16.63 -9.49
C GLU A 347 -12.15 15.45 -8.80
N PRO A 348 -10.81 15.45 -8.79
CA PRO A 348 -9.91 16.40 -9.47
C PRO A 348 -9.63 16.03 -10.94
N PRO A 349 -9.10 16.97 -11.76
CA PRO A 349 -8.63 16.65 -13.11
C PRO A 349 -7.40 15.74 -13.08
N LEU A 350 -7.35 14.81 -14.04
CA LEU A 350 -6.19 13.99 -14.40
C LEU A 350 -5.45 14.67 -15.55
N VAL A 351 -4.11 14.70 -15.49
CA VAL A 351 -3.31 15.43 -16.47
C VAL A 351 -2.56 14.46 -17.38
N PRO A 352 -2.96 14.29 -18.66
CA PRO A 352 -2.30 13.35 -19.57
C PRO A 352 -0.80 13.63 -19.70
N GLY A 353 0.02 12.58 -19.68
CA GLY A 353 1.48 12.68 -19.73
C GLY A 353 2.17 12.92 -18.38
N ALA A 354 1.44 13.22 -17.30
CA ALA A 354 2.05 13.42 -15.99
C ALA A 354 2.74 12.14 -15.49
N THR A 355 2.08 10.98 -15.59
CA THR A 355 2.67 9.68 -15.24
C THR A 355 3.95 9.38 -16.02
N GLU A 356 4.01 9.74 -17.30
CA GLU A 356 5.21 9.51 -18.13
C GLU A 356 6.39 10.37 -17.65
N LYS A 357 6.14 11.64 -17.33
CA LYS A 357 7.18 12.51 -16.77
C LYS A 357 7.61 12.07 -15.37
N ALA A 358 6.69 11.55 -14.57
CA ALA A 358 7.05 10.92 -13.30
C ALA A 358 8.02 9.74 -13.51
N TYR A 359 7.89 8.96 -14.58
CA TYR A 359 8.84 7.88 -14.92
C TYR A 359 10.23 8.44 -15.26
N SER A 360 10.28 9.50 -16.06
CA SER A 360 11.55 10.18 -16.40
C SER A 360 12.26 10.73 -15.16
N ILE A 361 11.51 11.39 -14.26
CA ILE A 361 12.05 11.93 -13.01
C ILE A 361 12.52 10.80 -12.09
N ALA A 362 11.77 9.70 -11.99
CA ALA A 362 12.12 8.56 -11.15
C ALA A 362 13.47 7.91 -11.54
N ILE A 363 13.82 7.88 -12.83
CA ILE A 363 15.13 7.36 -13.29
C ILE A 363 16.28 8.24 -12.78
N LEU A 364 16.19 9.56 -12.98
CA LEU A 364 17.20 10.49 -12.49
C LEU A 364 17.29 10.42 -10.97
N TYR A 365 16.15 10.39 -10.29
CA TYR A 365 16.07 10.24 -8.84
C TYR A 365 16.80 8.99 -8.36
N GLN A 366 16.53 7.82 -8.93
CA GLN A 366 17.19 6.58 -8.52
C GLN A 366 18.69 6.59 -8.82
N THR A 367 19.11 7.27 -9.89
CA THR A 367 20.52 7.50 -10.19
C THR A 367 21.19 8.32 -9.07
N ILE A 368 20.55 9.41 -8.64
CA ILE A 368 21.01 10.24 -7.51
C ILE A 368 21.09 9.41 -6.22
N MET A 369 20.05 8.63 -5.92
CA MET A 369 20.01 7.79 -4.71
C MET A 369 21.14 6.76 -4.68
N ARG A 370 21.38 6.05 -5.78
CA ARG A 370 22.46 5.07 -5.87
C ARG A 370 23.82 5.73 -5.70
N TYR A 371 24.02 6.88 -6.34
CA TYR A 371 25.24 7.67 -6.21
C TYR A 371 25.49 8.07 -4.75
N ASN A 372 24.48 8.62 -4.07
CA ASN A 372 24.57 9.01 -2.66
C ASN A 372 24.96 7.87 -1.71
N THR A 373 24.60 6.64 -2.05
CA THR A 373 24.93 5.44 -1.26
C THR A 373 26.18 4.70 -1.71
N HIS A 374 26.92 5.24 -2.70
CA HIS A 374 28.08 4.57 -3.24
C HIS A 374 29.22 4.52 -2.20
N PRO A 375 29.79 3.34 -1.86
CA PRO A 375 30.76 3.21 -0.76
C PRO A 375 32.04 4.03 -0.93
N SER A 376 32.44 4.31 -2.17
CA SER A 376 33.65 5.09 -2.48
C SER A 376 33.40 6.60 -2.57
N LEU A 377 32.18 7.07 -2.29
CA LEU A 377 31.84 8.48 -2.44
C LEU A 377 32.50 9.32 -1.33
N THR A 378 33.38 10.25 -1.72
CA THR A 378 33.87 11.30 -0.82
C THR A 378 32.99 12.54 -0.96
N ILE A 379 32.04 12.68 -0.04
CA ILE A 379 31.05 13.76 -0.02
C ILE A 379 31.76 15.13 0.09
N GLY A 380 31.34 16.09 -0.74
CA GLY A 380 31.85 17.46 -0.74
C GLY A 380 33.21 17.64 -1.42
N GLY A 381 33.84 16.57 -1.88
CA GLY A 381 35.06 16.65 -2.71
C GLY A 381 34.77 17.26 -4.09
N ARG A 382 35.81 17.74 -4.79
CA ARG A 382 35.66 18.40 -6.10
C ARG A 382 34.84 17.59 -7.10
N ALA A 383 35.20 16.31 -7.28
CA ALA A 383 34.49 15.39 -8.16
C ALA A 383 33.04 15.14 -7.74
N ASP A 384 32.75 15.11 -6.43
CA ASP A 384 31.38 14.98 -5.94
C ASP A 384 30.56 16.23 -6.26
N MET A 385 31.13 17.41 -6.02
CA MET A 385 30.47 18.68 -6.32
C MET A 385 30.24 18.87 -7.82
N ASP A 386 31.19 18.47 -8.68
CA ASP A 386 30.99 18.43 -10.13
C ASP A 386 29.79 17.54 -10.49
N LYS A 387 29.73 16.32 -9.92
CA LYS A 387 28.65 15.39 -10.22
C LYS A 387 27.28 15.88 -9.73
N ARG A 388 27.22 16.52 -8.56
CA ARG A 388 25.99 17.11 -8.03
C ARG A 388 25.50 18.28 -8.89
N ARG A 389 26.40 19.11 -9.42
CA ARG A 389 26.05 20.14 -10.41
C ARG A 389 25.51 19.53 -11.70
N ASP A 390 26.09 18.44 -12.18
CA ASP A 390 25.55 17.71 -13.33
C ASP A 390 24.12 17.20 -13.07
N PHE A 391 23.83 16.71 -11.86
CA PHE A 391 22.48 16.29 -11.50
C PHE A 391 21.50 17.46 -11.47
N PHE A 392 21.90 18.62 -10.94
CA PHE A 392 21.08 19.83 -11.00
C PHE A 392 20.81 20.28 -12.44
N SER A 393 21.83 20.22 -13.31
CA SER A 393 21.68 20.52 -14.74
C SER A 393 20.68 19.59 -15.42
N GLN A 394 20.79 18.28 -15.19
CA GLN A 394 19.83 17.29 -15.71
C GLN A 394 18.41 17.51 -15.19
N LEU A 395 18.27 17.82 -13.89
CA LEU A 395 16.97 18.10 -13.29
C LEU A 395 16.33 19.37 -13.87
N GLY A 396 17.13 20.42 -14.06
CA GLY A 396 16.69 21.66 -14.72
C GLY A 396 16.25 21.42 -16.16
N GLN A 397 17.02 20.66 -16.95
CA GLN A 397 16.64 20.28 -18.32
C GLN A 397 15.31 19.49 -18.35
N LEU A 398 15.10 18.57 -17.40
CA LEU A 398 13.84 17.85 -17.28
C LEU A 398 12.68 18.81 -16.96
N GLN A 399 12.87 19.74 -16.03
CA GLN A 399 11.84 20.73 -15.66
C GLN A 399 11.52 21.67 -16.83
N ASP A 400 12.54 22.14 -17.56
CA ASP A 400 12.38 23.00 -18.73
C ASP A 400 11.67 22.28 -19.88
N SER A 401 11.87 20.97 -20.01
CA SER A 401 11.18 20.14 -21.01
C SER A 401 9.68 19.93 -20.74
N LEU A 402 9.19 20.26 -19.53
CA LEU A 402 7.78 20.09 -19.21
C LEU A 402 6.93 21.12 -19.97
N PRO A 403 5.90 20.69 -20.73
CA PRO A 403 4.93 21.62 -21.30
C PRO A 403 4.14 22.33 -20.20
N ASN A 404 3.59 23.51 -20.49
CA ASN A 404 2.86 24.32 -19.50
C ASN A 404 1.76 23.54 -18.77
N ARG A 405 1.04 22.65 -19.45
CA ARG A 405 0.02 21.80 -18.82
C ARG A 405 0.54 20.87 -17.72
N LEU A 406 1.84 20.54 -17.68
CA LEU A 406 2.46 19.72 -16.64
C LEU A 406 3.12 20.55 -15.53
N ARG A 407 3.02 21.87 -15.60
CA ARG A 407 3.58 22.81 -14.62
C ARG A 407 2.47 23.35 -13.72
N TYR A 408 2.62 23.17 -12.40
CA TYR A 408 1.58 23.55 -11.43
C TYR A 408 1.18 25.04 -11.50
N ARG A 409 2.12 25.94 -11.84
CA ARG A 409 1.86 27.38 -12.00
C ARG A 409 0.93 27.73 -13.16
N HIS A 410 0.80 26.84 -14.13
CA HIS A 410 -0.06 27.04 -15.31
C HIS A 410 -1.30 26.14 -15.29
N ASN A 411 -1.23 24.99 -14.64
CA ASN A 411 -2.32 24.02 -14.52
C ASN A 411 -2.28 23.44 -13.11
N LEU A 412 -3.04 24.02 -12.18
CA LEU A 412 -3.06 23.55 -10.80
C LEU A 412 -3.94 22.30 -10.69
N ALA A 413 -3.31 21.14 -10.67
CA ALA A 413 -3.95 19.83 -10.49
C ALA A 413 -3.08 18.92 -9.63
N PRO A 414 -3.66 17.91 -8.93
CA PRO A 414 -2.89 17.00 -8.07
C PRO A 414 -1.68 16.39 -8.77
N ASP A 415 -1.83 15.97 -10.03
CA ASP A 415 -0.73 15.41 -10.82
C ASP A 415 0.44 16.37 -11.01
N THR A 416 0.16 17.66 -11.27
CA THR A 416 1.22 18.67 -11.43
C THR A 416 1.90 19.01 -10.10
N LEU A 417 1.16 18.95 -8.99
CA LEU A 417 1.72 19.12 -7.66
C LEU A 417 2.63 17.94 -7.31
N PHE A 418 2.18 16.71 -7.54
CA PHE A 418 3.00 15.51 -7.32
C PHE A 418 4.25 15.48 -8.21
N LEU A 419 4.16 15.93 -9.47
CA LEU A 419 5.33 16.09 -10.33
C LEU A 419 6.33 17.09 -9.73
N ASN A 420 5.84 18.24 -9.27
CA ASN A 420 6.69 19.23 -8.61
C ASN A 420 7.34 18.65 -7.34
N SER A 421 6.58 17.93 -6.51
CA SER A 421 7.11 17.25 -5.33
C SER A 421 8.17 16.20 -5.69
N LEU A 422 8.01 15.44 -6.78
CA LEU A 422 9.04 14.51 -7.27
C LEU A 422 10.33 15.22 -7.69
N ILE A 423 10.21 16.36 -8.37
CA ILE A 423 11.36 17.21 -8.76
C ILE A 423 12.06 17.74 -7.50
N ASN A 424 11.30 18.29 -6.56
CA ASN A 424 11.84 18.81 -5.30
C ASN A 424 12.52 17.70 -4.50
N MET A 425 11.91 16.52 -4.40
CA MET A 425 12.51 15.34 -3.76
C MET A 425 13.84 14.94 -4.42
N ALA A 426 13.95 15.00 -5.75
CA ALA A 426 15.22 14.75 -6.43
C ALA A 426 16.26 15.81 -6.02
N ALA A 427 15.90 17.10 -6.07
CA ALA A 427 16.77 18.20 -5.68
C ALA A 427 17.25 18.08 -4.22
N TYR A 428 16.35 17.78 -3.28
CA TYR A 428 16.70 17.51 -1.88
C TYR A 428 17.75 16.42 -1.77
N ASN A 429 17.58 15.31 -2.49
CA ASN A 429 18.56 14.22 -2.42
C ASN A 429 19.90 14.57 -3.06
N ILE A 430 19.97 15.54 -3.99
CA ILE A 430 21.26 16.03 -4.50
C ILE A 430 22.04 16.76 -3.40
N VAL A 431 21.40 17.50 -2.49
CA VAL A 431 22.11 18.33 -1.50
C VAL A 431 22.13 17.75 -0.10
N ARG A 432 21.17 16.88 0.25
CA ARG A 432 21.01 16.31 1.58
C ARG A 432 22.28 15.73 2.20
N PRO A 433 23.16 15.01 1.47
CA PRO A 433 24.38 14.47 2.07
C PRO A 433 25.45 15.52 2.37
N LEU A 434 25.38 16.71 1.76
CA LEU A 434 26.38 17.77 1.89
C LEU A 434 26.26 18.49 3.24
N HIS A 435 27.37 19.10 3.67
CA HIS A 435 27.33 20.08 4.76
C HIS A 435 26.46 21.29 4.34
N PRO A 436 25.66 21.90 5.23
CA PRO A 436 24.78 23.03 4.89
C PRO A 436 25.49 24.21 4.22
N SER A 437 26.75 24.47 4.57
CA SER A 437 27.57 25.54 3.98
C SER A 437 28.23 25.18 2.64
N ALA A 438 28.03 23.97 2.11
CA ALA A 438 28.63 23.57 0.84
C ALA A 438 28.07 24.42 -0.31
N THR A 439 28.95 25.08 -1.04
CA THR A 439 28.58 25.96 -2.17
C THR A 439 28.27 25.14 -3.42
N ILE A 440 27.03 25.21 -3.90
CA ILE A 440 26.58 24.55 -5.13
C ILE A 440 26.96 25.38 -6.36
N ARG A 441 26.64 26.68 -6.30
CA ARG A 441 27.01 27.74 -7.27
C ARG A 441 27.28 29.03 -6.49
N GLU A 442 27.90 30.02 -7.12
CA GLU A 442 28.29 31.28 -6.47
C GLU A 442 27.15 31.87 -5.60
N GLY A 443 27.41 32.05 -4.32
CA GLY A 443 26.45 32.59 -3.35
C GLY A 443 25.28 31.66 -2.97
N TYR A 444 25.22 30.43 -3.48
CA TYR A 444 24.10 29.52 -3.30
C TYR A 444 24.54 28.19 -2.68
N THR A 445 24.19 27.99 -1.41
CA THR A 445 24.62 26.85 -0.59
C THR A 445 23.60 25.71 -0.61
N ALA A 446 24.01 24.53 -0.13
CA ALA A 446 23.11 23.40 0.10
C ALA A 446 21.95 23.79 1.04
N GLN A 447 22.22 24.60 2.08
CA GLN A 447 21.17 25.13 2.95
C GLN A 447 20.19 26.03 2.19
N ALA A 448 20.68 26.94 1.34
CA ALA A 448 19.83 27.82 0.56
C ALA A 448 18.91 27.03 -0.38
N VAL A 449 19.43 25.98 -1.04
CA VAL A 449 18.61 25.07 -1.85
C VAL A 449 17.49 24.45 -1.03
N ILE A 450 17.78 23.92 0.16
CA ILE A 450 16.77 23.27 1.01
C ILE A 450 15.70 24.28 1.44
N LEU A 451 16.10 25.48 1.85
CA LEU A 451 15.17 26.52 2.29
C LEU A 451 14.25 26.98 1.15
N ASP A 452 14.78 27.18 -0.05
CA ASP A 452 13.98 27.60 -1.21
C ASP A 452 12.96 26.52 -1.61
N LEU A 453 13.38 25.25 -1.62
CA LEU A 453 12.49 24.13 -1.90
C LEU A 453 11.39 24.03 -0.83
N CYS A 454 11.75 24.18 0.45
CA CYS A 454 10.78 24.16 1.55
C CYS A 454 9.77 25.31 1.42
N ALA A 455 10.23 26.51 1.07
CA ALA A 455 9.36 27.67 0.88
C ALA A 455 8.34 27.43 -0.24
N ILE A 456 8.79 26.86 -1.38
CA ILE A 456 7.92 26.48 -2.49
C ILE A 456 6.91 25.40 -2.06
N ASP A 457 7.36 24.39 -1.31
CA ASP A 457 6.48 23.32 -0.84
C ASP A 457 5.43 23.85 0.15
N VAL A 458 5.77 24.82 1.00
CA VAL A 458 4.82 25.49 1.91
C VAL A 458 3.84 26.36 1.14
N GLU A 459 4.31 27.17 0.18
CA GLU A 459 3.46 28.01 -0.69
C GLU A 459 2.43 27.17 -1.47
N ILE A 460 2.79 25.95 -1.85
CA ILE A 460 1.89 25.03 -2.55
C ILE A 460 0.82 24.43 -1.61
N LEU A 461 1.12 24.31 -0.32
CA LEU A 461 0.21 23.73 0.68
C LEU A 461 -0.79 24.74 1.23
N GLU A 462 -0.45 26.03 1.21
CA GLU A 462 -1.33 27.17 1.54
C GLU A 462 -2.29 27.47 0.38
#